data_AF-A0A7T5RIX7-F1
#
_entry.id   AF-A0A7T5RIX7-F1
#
_cell.length_a   1.000
_cell.length_b   1.000
_cell.length_c   1.000
_cell.angle_alpha   90.00
_cell.angle_beta   90.00
_cell.angle_gamma   90.00
#
_symmetry.space_group_name_H-M   'P 1'
#
loop_
_entity.id
_entity.type
_entity.pdbx_description
1 polymer ?
#
loop_
_entity_poly.entity_id
_entity_poly.type
_entity_poly.pdbx_seq_one_letter_code
_entity_poly.pdbx_strand_id
1 'polypeptide(L)'
;MHGLPEKTPQNMKITPLTHREAARTKNVFLGLFQKEPLAKEEFFSYLPESTRKPLSGFAKKEFRADEKETKSLWLAKGRPERIVLFGFGGKSPRQTLRDGAGQAKWNYRKTPLVARRYVQYARSERITEFTTPFGSYLGTNKKDGAAVFTANALMANFEFVKYKERPMGGWPEVKTIYLAADKKDFPEIQKGIKEGTIIGEETNAARELTNTPGDDMTPARLAEAATHTAKRTGLRVKILEEKEMRRLGMGGVLGVARGSDEKPKFIILEYRHGSKEPASLKAGRGSPSKAGRQKPLVLVGKGVTFDTGGLNLKPETSIYEMHMDMSGGAAVIHGMAALARLKLPINVIGLIPAVENMPSGSSYHPGDLLKTMSGKTIEVLNTDAEGRVILSDALHYGTRYQPGLMVDLATLTGSAHVALGNYASALFTNREALQEKLIEVGKISGDYVWPLPLWDEYLPEIQGTFGDVANIGKGDRRGGAIHGAKFLEQFVGKTRWAHLDIAPRMTTTESEFLAKGASGVGVRYIVELAKEYPSLVLS
;
A
#
# COMPACT_ATOMS: atom_id res chain seq x y z
N MET A 1 26.18 13.30 5.60
CA MET A 1 26.25 11.93 5.03
C MET A 1 25.83 10.92 6.09
N HIS A 2 24.53 10.73 6.31
CA HIS A 2 24.06 9.54 7.02
C HIS A 2 23.90 8.45 5.97
N GLY A 3 24.73 7.40 6.02
CA GLY A 3 24.52 6.22 5.18
C GLY A 3 23.09 5.69 5.38
N LEU A 4 22.52 5.05 4.35
CA LEU A 4 21.26 4.31 4.50
C LEU A 4 21.40 3.37 5.72
N PRO A 5 20.64 3.60 6.81
CA PRO A 5 20.94 2.95 8.07
C PRO A 5 20.65 1.45 8.01
N GLU A 6 21.49 0.67 8.69
CA GLU A 6 21.15 -0.69 9.10
C GLU A 6 19.79 -0.63 9.80
N LYS A 7 18.83 -1.42 9.30
CA LYS A 7 17.49 -1.58 9.87
C LYS A 7 17.58 -1.61 11.39
N THR A 8 16.71 -0.88 12.08
CA THR A 8 16.22 -1.41 13.36
C THR A 8 15.21 -2.46 12.96
N PRO A 9 15.52 -3.78 12.99
CA PRO A 9 14.49 -4.74 12.66
C PRO A 9 13.47 -4.64 13.79
N GLN A 10 12.25 -4.24 13.45
CA GLN A 10 11.12 -4.44 14.35
C GLN A 10 10.94 -5.96 14.49
N ASN A 11 11.64 -6.53 15.45
CA ASN A 11 11.65 -7.94 15.79
C ASN A 11 10.37 -8.33 16.55
N MET A 12 9.20 -7.87 16.06
CA MET A 12 7.93 -8.40 16.56
C MET A 12 7.83 -9.86 16.13
N LYS A 13 7.73 -10.76 17.10
CA LYS A 13 7.48 -12.18 16.87
C LYS A 13 5.99 -12.47 17.01
N ILE A 14 5.38 -13.03 15.97
CA ILE A 14 4.02 -13.58 16.06
C ILE A 14 4.11 -15.09 15.93
N THR A 15 3.48 -15.84 16.85
CA THR A 15 3.50 -17.30 16.82
C THR A 15 2.20 -17.88 17.37
N PRO A 16 1.71 -19.01 16.85
CA PRO A 16 0.56 -19.67 17.46
C PRO A 16 0.94 -20.30 18.80
N LEU A 17 -0.05 -20.39 19.70
CA LEU A 17 -0.03 -21.19 20.92
C LEU A 17 -1.32 -22.01 21.01
N THR A 18 -1.29 -23.13 21.73
CA THR A 18 -2.52 -23.87 22.00
C THR A 18 -3.40 -23.03 22.90
N HIS A 19 -4.72 -23.18 22.81
CA HIS A 19 -5.64 -22.45 23.69
C HIS A 19 -5.31 -22.62 25.18
N ARG A 20 -4.83 -23.80 25.61
CA ARG A 20 -4.42 -24.07 26.99
C ARG A 20 -3.16 -23.31 27.42
N GLU A 21 -2.15 -23.24 26.55
CA GLU A 21 -0.93 -22.47 26.83
C GLU A 21 -1.23 -20.96 26.84
N ALA A 22 -1.98 -20.51 25.83
CA ALA A 22 -2.41 -19.13 25.68
C ALA A 22 -3.19 -18.61 26.90
N ALA A 23 -4.07 -19.44 27.48
CA ALA A 23 -4.85 -19.12 28.67
C ALA A 23 -4.00 -18.91 29.94
N ARG A 24 -2.70 -19.21 29.90
CA ARG A 24 -1.76 -19.01 31.02
C ARG A 24 -0.71 -17.92 30.75
N THR A 25 -0.85 -17.18 29.65
CA THR A 25 0.03 -16.04 29.33
C THR A 25 -0.28 -14.81 30.19
N LYS A 26 0.64 -13.84 30.26
CA LYS A 26 0.50 -12.70 31.18
C LYS A 26 -0.67 -11.79 30.83
N ASN A 27 -0.74 -11.36 29.57
CA ASN A 27 -1.73 -10.43 29.06
C ASN A 27 -2.57 -11.13 27.98
N VAL A 28 -3.88 -11.17 28.17
CA VAL A 28 -4.82 -11.77 27.22
C VAL A 28 -5.77 -10.70 26.71
N PHE A 29 -5.85 -10.53 25.40
CA PHE A 29 -6.74 -9.58 24.73
C PHE A 29 -7.90 -10.37 24.13
N LEU A 30 -9.14 -9.95 24.42
CA LEU A 30 -10.36 -10.59 23.96
C LEU A 30 -11.22 -9.57 23.22
N GLY A 31 -11.54 -9.86 21.97
CA GLY A 31 -12.54 -9.14 21.21
C GLY A 31 -13.93 -9.72 21.44
N LEU A 32 -14.93 -8.87 21.67
CA LEU A 32 -16.30 -9.29 21.90
C LEU A 32 -17.27 -8.47 21.03
N PHE A 33 -18.31 -9.13 20.53
CA PHE A 33 -19.42 -8.52 19.81
C PHE A 33 -20.57 -8.17 20.75
N GLN A 34 -21.38 -7.17 20.39
CA GLN A 34 -22.56 -6.83 21.18
C GLN A 34 -23.51 -8.02 21.26
N LYS A 35 -24.09 -8.22 22.44
CA LYS A 35 -25.11 -9.26 22.71
C LYS A 35 -24.61 -10.71 22.53
N GLU A 36 -23.31 -10.92 22.30
CA GLU A 36 -22.70 -12.25 22.37
C GLU A 36 -22.16 -12.49 23.79
N PRO A 37 -22.72 -13.46 24.54
CA PRO A 37 -22.21 -13.76 25.86
C PRO A 37 -20.75 -14.20 25.78
N LEU A 38 -19.91 -13.71 26.71
CA LEU A 38 -18.51 -14.13 26.84
C LEU A 38 -18.36 -15.67 26.93
N ALA A 39 -19.34 -16.37 27.49
CA ALA A 39 -19.34 -17.83 27.56
C ALA A 39 -19.40 -18.54 26.17
N LYS A 40 -19.80 -17.82 25.11
CA LYS A 40 -19.80 -18.34 23.73
C LYS A 40 -18.46 -18.16 23.02
N GLU A 41 -17.55 -17.35 23.57
CA GLU A 41 -16.17 -17.32 23.09
C GLU A 41 -15.48 -18.63 23.47
N GLU A 42 -15.07 -19.41 22.47
CA GLU A 42 -14.45 -20.73 22.66
C GLU A 42 -13.27 -20.66 23.63
N PHE A 43 -12.45 -19.60 23.50
CA PHE A 43 -11.29 -19.38 24.34
C PHE A 43 -11.63 -19.24 25.82
N PHE A 44 -12.83 -18.75 26.16
CA PHE A 44 -13.26 -18.58 27.54
C PHE A 44 -13.23 -19.90 28.33
N SER A 45 -13.54 -21.03 27.67
CA SER A 45 -13.53 -22.36 28.30
C SER A 45 -12.15 -22.84 28.74
N TYR A 46 -11.08 -22.31 28.12
CA TYR A 46 -9.69 -22.65 28.42
C TYR A 46 -9.11 -21.82 29.57
N LEU A 47 -9.76 -20.72 29.97
CA LEU A 47 -9.34 -19.90 31.09
C LEU A 47 -9.51 -20.65 32.43
N PRO A 48 -8.58 -20.50 33.38
CA PRO A 48 -8.73 -21.06 34.71
C PRO A 48 -10.04 -20.60 35.37
N GLU A 49 -10.63 -21.45 36.21
CA GLU A 49 -11.88 -21.10 36.91
C GLU A 49 -11.74 -19.84 37.78
N SER A 50 -10.57 -19.68 38.42
CA SER A 50 -10.19 -18.47 39.17
C SER A 50 -10.24 -17.19 38.34
N THR A 51 -10.16 -17.30 37.01
CA THR A 51 -10.23 -16.20 36.05
C THR A 51 -11.62 -16.06 35.43
N ARG A 52 -12.29 -17.18 35.10
CA ARG A 52 -13.61 -17.17 34.45
C ARG A 52 -14.67 -16.44 35.27
N LYS A 53 -14.76 -16.73 36.57
CA LYS A 53 -15.76 -16.13 37.47
C LYS A 53 -15.65 -14.60 37.59
N PRO A 54 -14.48 -14.01 37.94
CA PRO A 54 -14.34 -12.55 38.00
C PRO A 54 -14.51 -11.90 36.62
N LEU A 55 -14.02 -12.54 35.54
CA LEU A 55 -14.18 -12.00 34.19
C LEU A 55 -15.64 -11.93 33.75
N SER A 56 -16.45 -12.97 34.00
CA SER A 56 -17.89 -12.93 33.70
C SER A 56 -18.62 -11.86 34.51
N GLY A 57 -18.27 -11.70 35.79
CA GLY A 57 -18.83 -10.66 36.64
C GLY A 57 -18.51 -9.25 36.13
N PHE A 58 -17.24 -9.02 35.77
CA PHE A 58 -16.77 -7.77 35.20
C PHE A 58 -17.44 -7.47 33.86
N ALA A 59 -17.39 -8.41 32.91
CA ALA A 59 -17.95 -8.23 31.58
C ALA A 59 -19.46 -7.94 31.62
N LYS A 60 -20.23 -8.58 32.52
CA LYS A 60 -21.67 -8.34 32.66
C LYS A 60 -22.01 -6.95 33.22
N LYS A 61 -21.16 -6.39 34.09
CA LYS A 61 -21.43 -5.13 34.79
C LYS A 61 -20.84 -3.91 34.07
N GLU A 62 -19.64 -4.06 33.53
CA GLU A 62 -18.76 -2.93 33.15
C GLU A 62 -18.46 -2.86 31.65
N PHE A 63 -18.97 -3.79 30.85
CA PHE A 63 -18.59 -3.91 29.44
C PHE A 63 -19.78 -4.22 28.54
N ARG A 64 -20.03 -3.36 27.55
CA ARG A 64 -21.18 -3.48 26.63
C ARG A 64 -20.80 -4.06 25.27
N ALA A 65 -19.50 -4.17 25.00
CA ALA A 65 -18.92 -4.52 23.72
C ALA A 65 -19.22 -3.47 22.63
N ASP A 66 -19.41 -2.22 23.01
CA ASP A 66 -19.66 -1.11 22.09
C ASP A 66 -18.44 -0.88 21.18
N GLU A 67 -18.67 -0.36 19.97
CA GLU A 67 -17.56 -0.11 19.05
C GLU A 67 -16.56 0.87 19.67
N LYS A 68 -15.27 0.52 19.64
CA LYS A 68 -14.15 1.24 20.29
C LYS A 68 -14.06 1.10 21.81
N GLU A 69 -15.04 0.51 22.50
CA GLU A 69 -14.96 0.26 23.94
C GLU A 69 -13.73 -0.62 24.26
N THR A 70 -12.94 -0.21 25.26
CA THR A 70 -11.77 -0.98 25.71
C THR A 70 -11.73 -0.91 27.24
N LYS A 71 -11.66 -2.07 27.89
CA LYS A 71 -11.62 -2.18 29.36
C LYS A 71 -10.58 -3.21 29.78
N SER A 72 -9.85 -2.93 30.85
CA SER A 72 -8.87 -3.87 31.41
C SER A 72 -9.31 -4.37 32.79
N LEU A 73 -9.09 -5.67 33.01
CA LEU A 73 -9.29 -6.36 34.28
C LEU A 73 -7.94 -6.91 34.74
N TRP A 74 -7.56 -6.57 35.97
CA TRP A 74 -6.39 -7.10 36.65
C TRP A 74 -6.81 -8.19 37.63
N LEU A 75 -6.07 -9.31 37.63
CA LEU A 75 -6.34 -10.45 38.49
C LEU A 75 -5.29 -10.53 39.59
N ALA A 76 -5.75 -10.65 40.84
CA ALA A 76 -4.89 -10.57 42.02
C ALA A 76 -3.89 -11.75 42.13
N LYS A 77 -4.23 -12.92 41.59
CA LYS A 77 -3.38 -14.12 41.60
C LYS A 77 -3.59 -14.96 40.35
N GLY A 78 -2.52 -15.61 39.89
CA GLY A 78 -2.55 -16.57 38.79
C GLY A 78 -2.34 -15.94 37.41
N ARG A 79 -2.57 -16.74 36.37
CA ARG A 79 -2.48 -16.32 34.97
C ARG A 79 -3.82 -16.53 34.25
N PRO A 80 -4.23 -15.63 33.34
CA PRO A 80 -3.58 -14.37 33.02
C PRO A 80 -3.57 -13.36 34.18
N GLU A 81 -2.59 -12.46 34.21
CA GLU A 81 -2.53 -11.37 35.19
C GLU A 81 -3.40 -10.19 34.76
N ARG A 82 -3.51 -9.97 33.44
CA ARG A 82 -4.33 -8.92 32.83
C ARG A 82 -5.17 -9.51 31.70
N ILE A 83 -6.47 -9.20 31.71
CA ILE A 83 -7.37 -9.42 30.58
C ILE A 83 -7.85 -8.07 30.07
N VAL A 84 -7.77 -7.85 28.77
CA VAL A 84 -8.26 -6.64 28.11
C VAL A 84 -9.40 -7.01 27.18
N LEU A 85 -10.56 -6.40 27.39
CA LEU A 85 -11.74 -6.57 26.56
C LEU A 85 -11.81 -5.44 25.54
N PHE A 86 -12.03 -5.81 24.27
CA PHE A 86 -12.21 -4.90 23.16
C PHE A 86 -13.58 -5.08 22.52
N GLY A 87 -14.35 -4.00 22.47
CA GLY A 87 -15.68 -3.99 21.89
C GLY A 87 -15.60 -3.84 20.37
N PHE A 88 -16.24 -4.77 19.67
CA PHE A 88 -16.33 -4.78 18.21
C PHE A 88 -17.63 -4.15 17.69
N GLY A 89 -18.60 -3.91 18.58
CA GLY A 89 -19.93 -3.46 18.19
C GLY A 89 -20.69 -4.52 17.38
N GLY A 90 -22.01 -4.31 17.19
CA GLY A 90 -22.81 -5.10 16.26
C GLY A 90 -22.80 -6.61 16.50
N LYS A 91 -23.24 -7.38 15.49
CA LYS A 91 -23.28 -8.85 15.50
C LYS A 91 -22.02 -9.44 14.83
N SER A 92 -21.63 -10.64 15.26
CA SER A 92 -20.49 -11.35 14.67
C SER A 92 -20.74 -11.78 13.22
N PRO A 93 -19.67 -12.04 12.43
CA PRO A 93 -19.79 -12.57 11.06
C PRO A 93 -20.58 -13.88 10.94
N ARG A 94 -20.61 -14.70 11.99
CA ARG A 94 -21.38 -15.95 12.02
C ARG A 94 -22.89 -15.70 12.03
N GLN A 95 -23.34 -14.52 12.46
CA GLN A 95 -24.75 -14.13 12.50
C GLN A 95 -25.19 -13.31 11.26
N THR A 96 -24.26 -12.79 10.45
CA THR A 96 -24.58 -11.93 9.30
C THR A 96 -25.12 -12.65 8.07
N LEU A 97 -25.10 -13.99 8.03
CA LEU A 97 -25.73 -14.77 6.95
C LEU A 97 -27.26 -14.86 7.06
N ARG A 98 -27.88 -14.37 8.15
CA ARG A 98 -29.33 -14.53 8.37
C ARG A 98 -30.17 -13.25 8.40
N ASP A 99 -29.59 -12.07 8.60
CA ASP A 99 -30.40 -10.86 8.85
C ASP A 99 -30.15 -9.72 7.84
N GLY A 100 -31.26 -9.27 7.25
CA GLY A 100 -31.39 -8.03 6.47
C GLY A 100 -30.98 -6.78 7.26
N ALA A 101 -30.90 -5.66 6.53
CA ALA A 101 -30.33 -4.38 6.96
C ALA A 101 -30.81 -3.88 8.34
N GLY A 102 -29.88 -3.35 9.17
CA GLY A 102 -30.27 -2.59 10.37
C GLY A 102 -29.24 -2.41 11.51
N GLN A 103 -28.17 -3.21 11.60
CA GLN A 103 -27.08 -3.01 12.59
C GLN A 103 -25.73 -3.06 11.89
N ALA A 104 -24.75 -2.29 12.37
CA ALA A 104 -23.41 -2.18 11.78
C ALA A 104 -22.79 -3.57 11.57
N LYS A 105 -22.86 -4.07 10.33
CA LYS A 105 -22.39 -5.41 9.96
C LYS A 105 -20.87 -5.43 10.04
N TRP A 106 -20.30 -6.45 10.70
CA TRP A 106 -18.87 -6.72 10.57
C TRP A 106 -18.54 -6.87 9.07
N ASN A 107 -17.51 -6.18 8.62
CA ASN A 107 -17.13 -6.16 7.22
C ASN A 107 -15.61 -6.21 7.08
N TYR A 108 -15.14 -6.43 5.86
CA TYR A 108 -13.72 -6.53 5.52
C TYR A 108 -12.90 -5.28 5.89
N ARG A 109 -13.53 -4.12 6.14
CA ARG A 109 -12.87 -2.88 6.59
C ARG A 109 -12.58 -2.86 8.09
N LYS A 110 -13.36 -3.59 8.89
CA LYS A 110 -13.15 -3.69 10.35
C LYS A 110 -12.07 -4.71 10.73
N THR A 111 -11.90 -5.75 9.92
CA THR A 111 -10.93 -6.83 10.20
C THR A 111 -9.49 -6.34 10.40
N PRO A 112 -8.91 -5.49 9.53
CA PRO A 112 -7.56 -4.96 9.74
C PRO A 112 -7.41 -4.18 11.05
N LEU A 113 -8.47 -3.50 11.50
CA LEU A 113 -8.44 -2.63 12.68
C LEU A 113 -8.28 -3.42 13.98
N VAL A 114 -8.59 -4.72 14.02
CA VAL A 114 -8.42 -5.56 15.22
C VAL A 114 -6.96 -5.56 15.69
N ALA A 115 -6.06 -5.99 14.80
CA ALA A 115 -4.64 -6.07 15.11
C ALA A 115 -4.08 -4.69 15.44
N ARG A 116 -4.50 -3.65 14.69
CA ARG A 116 -4.02 -2.29 14.89
C ARG A 116 -4.45 -1.72 16.25
N ARG A 117 -5.72 -1.88 16.63
CA ARG A 117 -6.24 -1.47 17.94
C ARG A 117 -5.53 -2.17 19.08
N TYR A 118 -5.30 -3.48 18.96
CA TYR A 118 -4.61 -4.26 19.98
C TYR A 118 -3.18 -3.76 20.17
N VAL A 119 -2.44 -3.58 19.08
CA VAL A 119 -1.07 -3.07 19.14
C VAL A 119 -1.02 -1.65 19.69
N GLN A 120 -1.90 -0.73 19.25
CA GLN A 120 -1.92 0.63 19.79
C GLN A 120 -2.20 0.67 21.30
N TYR A 121 -3.18 -0.12 21.77
CA TYR A 121 -3.46 -0.23 23.20
C TYR A 121 -2.27 -0.82 23.97
N ALA A 122 -1.65 -1.88 23.42
CA ALA A 122 -0.47 -2.47 24.04
C ALA A 122 0.69 -1.45 24.15
N ARG A 123 0.90 -0.63 23.12
CA ARG A 123 1.92 0.43 23.13
C ARG A 123 1.61 1.53 24.14
N SER A 124 0.37 2.01 24.22
CA SER A 124 0.00 3.04 25.21
C SER A 124 0.19 2.55 26.65
N GLU A 125 0.00 1.26 26.89
CA GLU A 125 0.16 0.61 28.19
C GLU A 125 1.56 0.00 28.44
N ARG A 126 2.51 0.19 27.50
CA ARG A 126 3.85 -0.43 27.50
C ARG A 126 3.83 -1.95 27.70
N ILE A 127 2.81 -2.62 27.16
CA ILE A 127 2.71 -4.08 27.08
C ILE A 127 3.58 -4.56 25.93
N THR A 128 4.66 -5.28 26.24
CA THR A 128 5.57 -5.83 25.23
C THR A 128 5.13 -7.19 24.68
N GLU A 129 4.23 -7.89 25.39
CA GLU A 129 3.76 -9.22 25.02
C GLU A 129 2.28 -9.38 25.35
N PHE A 130 1.48 -9.85 24.40
CA PHE A 130 0.09 -10.24 24.63
C PHE A 130 -0.34 -11.45 23.80
N THR A 131 -1.43 -12.07 24.22
CA THR A 131 -2.06 -13.19 23.54
C THR A 131 -3.47 -12.82 23.14
N THR A 132 -3.91 -13.27 21.96
CA THR A 132 -5.30 -13.13 21.52
C THR A 132 -5.81 -14.42 20.91
N PRO A 133 -7.09 -14.79 21.13
CA PRO A 133 -7.72 -15.88 20.40
C PRO A 133 -7.74 -15.61 18.91
N PHE A 134 -7.39 -16.62 18.12
CA PHE A 134 -7.50 -16.55 16.67
C PHE A 134 -8.94 -16.84 16.25
N GLY A 135 -9.78 -15.81 16.28
CA GLY A 135 -11.20 -15.90 15.93
C GLY A 135 -11.46 -15.97 14.43
N SER A 136 -12.58 -16.59 14.04
CA SER A 136 -13.00 -16.68 12.63
C SER A 136 -13.37 -15.33 11.99
N TYR A 137 -13.48 -14.26 12.79
CA TYR A 137 -13.72 -12.91 12.29
C TYR A 137 -12.48 -12.27 11.63
N LEU A 138 -11.31 -12.90 11.76
CA LEU A 138 -10.04 -12.41 11.21
C LEU A 138 -9.86 -12.68 9.71
N GLY A 139 -10.65 -13.58 9.11
CA GLY A 139 -10.54 -13.89 7.68
C GLY A 139 -11.46 -15.04 7.24
N THR A 140 -11.51 -15.28 5.93
CA THR A 140 -12.30 -16.36 5.30
C THR A 140 -11.72 -17.75 5.59
N ASN A 141 -10.40 -17.84 5.73
CA ASN A 141 -9.70 -19.04 6.18
C ASN A 141 -8.57 -18.68 7.17
N LYS A 142 -7.94 -19.70 7.77
CA LYS A 142 -6.93 -19.53 8.83
C LYS A 142 -5.66 -18.85 8.33
N LYS A 143 -5.20 -19.21 7.13
CA LYS A 143 -4.00 -18.64 6.52
C LYS A 143 -4.18 -17.15 6.25
N ASP A 144 -5.25 -16.78 5.54
CA ASP A 144 -5.48 -15.39 5.13
C ASP A 144 -5.78 -14.50 6.34
N GLY A 145 -6.55 -15.01 7.32
CA GLY A 145 -6.78 -14.27 8.55
C GLY A 145 -5.50 -14.02 9.36
N ALA A 146 -4.58 -14.99 9.39
CA ALA A 146 -3.30 -14.83 10.06
C ALA A 146 -2.38 -13.86 9.29
N ALA A 147 -2.43 -13.86 7.95
CA ALA A 147 -1.71 -12.89 7.13
C ALA A 147 -2.21 -11.46 7.35
N VAL A 148 -3.53 -11.24 7.31
CA VAL A 148 -4.16 -9.94 7.56
C VAL A 148 -3.84 -9.45 8.98
N PHE A 149 -4.01 -10.29 9.99
CA PHE A 149 -3.69 -9.92 11.37
C PHE A 149 -2.22 -9.53 11.51
N THR A 150 -1.30 -10.36 10.99
CA THR A 150 0.14 -10.16 11.14
C THR A 150 0.63 -8.89 10.46
N ALA A 151 0.24 -8.68 9.19
CA ALA A 151 0.63 -7.47 8.45
C ALA A 151 0.17 -6.20 9.18
N ASN A 152 -1.07 -6.19 9.68
CA ASN A 152 -1.62 -5.02 10.36
C ASN A 152 -1.06 -4.83 11.78
N ALA A 153 -0.67 -5.89 12.48
CA ALA A 153 0.05 -5.78 13.75
C ALA A 153 1.42 -5.12 13.56
N LEU A 154 2.18 -5.54 12.54
CA LEU A 154 3.46 -4.91 12.17
C LEU A 154 3.28 -3.45 11.77
N MET A 155 2.27 -3.15 10.95
CA MET A 155 1.98 -1.76 10.53
C MET A 155 1.64 -0.85 11.73
N ALA A 156 0.90 -1.34 12.72
CA ALA A 156 0.56 -0.56 13.91
C ALA A 156 1.72 -0.41 14.90
N ASN A 157 2.67 -1.35 14.90
CA ASN A 157 3.85 -1.27 15.76
C ASN A 157 4.91 -0.32 15.21
N PHE A 158 4.84 0.03 13.92
CA PHE A 158 5.72 1.00 13.27
C PHE A 158 5.58 2.40 13.88
N GLU A 159 6.72 3.08 14.01
CA GLU A 159 6.78 4.52 14.26
C GLU A 159 7.99 5.11 13.53
N PHE A 160 7.78 6.26 12.88
CA PHE A 160 8.87 6.98 12.23
C PHE A 160 9.56 7.91 13.23
N VAL A 161 10.58 7.39 13.90
CA VAL A 161 11.32 8.08 14.98
C VAL A 161 12.78 8.38 14.61
N LYS A 162 13.15 8.23 13.34
CA LYS A 162 14.53 8.36 12.82
C LYS A 162 15.22 9.66 13.23
N TYR A 163 14.46 10.76 13.27
CA TYR A 163 14.96 12.10 13.61
C TYR A 163 14.64 12.54 15.05
N LYS A 164 14.06 11.67 15.87
CA LYS A 164 13.72 11.98 17.26
C LYS A 164 14.80 11.49 18.21
N GLU A 165 15.07 12.27 19.24
CA GLU A 165 15.86 11.80 20.38
C GLU A 165 15.13 10.62 21.06
N ARG A 166 15.89 9.58 21.39
CA ARG A 166 15.33 8.39 22.06
C ARG A 166 14.94 8.77 23.49
N PRO A 167 13.67 8.56 23.91
CA PRO A 167 13.26 8.84 25.28
C PRO A 167 13.96 7.90 26.26
N MET A 168 14.17 8.37 27.51
CA MET A 168 14.86 7.61 28.57
C MET A 168 14.26 6.21 28.82
N GLY A 169 12.93 6.06 28.66
CA GLY A 169 12.22 4.77 28.80
C GLY A 169 12.17 3.91 27.53
N GLY A 170 12.82 4.33 26.45
CA GLY A 170 12.68 3.73 25.12
C GLY A 170 11.31 3.98 24.47
N TRP A 171 11.22 3.65 23.19
CA TRP A 171 9.96 3.73 22.45
C TRP A 171 9.01 2.60 22.89
N PRO A 172 7.71 2.85 23.07
CA PRO A 172 6.76 1.78 23.32
C PRO A 172 6.67 0.85 22.11
N GLU A 173 6.95 -0.43 22.33
CA GLU A 173 6.96 -1.46 21.30
C GLU A 173 6.32 -2.76 21.78
N VAL A 174 5.59 -3.43 20.89
CA VAL A 174 5.14 -4.81 21.09
C VAL A 174 6.20 -5.74 20.48
N LYS A 175 6.75 -6.63 21.32
CA LYS A 175 7.79 -7.59 20.94
C LYS A 175 7.22 -8.95 20.57
N THR A 176 6.12 -9.37 21.19
CA THR A 176 5.58 -10.71 20.96
C THR A 176 4.05 -10.73 20.99
N ILE A 177 3.45 -11.40 20.01
CA ILE A 177 2.01 -11.67 19.96
C ILE A 177 1.80 -13.17 19.82
N TYR A 178 1.01 -13.76 20.71
CA TYR A 178 0.58 -15.14 20.58
C TYR A 178 -0.83 -15.23 20.01
N LEU A 179 -1.01 -16.07 18.99
CA LEU A 179 -2.32 -16.39 18.41
C LEU A 179 -2.81 -17.72 19.00
N ALA A 180 -3.82 -17.67 19.88
CA ALA A 180 -4.37 -18.88 20.49
C ALA A 180 -5.25 -19.63 19.49
N ALA A 181 -4.89 -20.87 19.18
CA ALA A 181 -5.59 -21.72 18.21
C ALA A 181 -5.47 -23.22 18.55
N ASP A 182 -6.23 -24.05 17.85
CA ASP A 182 -6.02 -25.50 17.86
C ASP A 182 -4.69 -25.87 17.21
N LYS A 183 -4.00 -26.89 17.77
CA LYS A 183 -2.71 -27.37 17.24
C LYS A 183 -2.79 -27.82 15.78
N LYS A 184 -3.94 -28.36 15.35
CA LYS A 184 -4.19 -28.78 13.95
C LYS A 184 -4.14 -27.60 12.96
N ASP A 185 -4.46 -26.39 13.42
CA ASP A 185 -4.51 -25.17 12.58
C ASP A 185 -3.14 -24.48 12.49
N PHE A 186 -2.15 -24.88 13.30
CA PHE A 186 -0.84 -24.22 13.35
C PHE A 186 -0.14 -24.12 11.99
N PRO A 187 -0.13 -25.17 11.13
CA PRO A 187 0.55 -25.06 9.84
C PRO A 187 -0.01 -23.94 8.95
N GLU A 188 -1.34 -23.80 8.88
CA GLU A 188 -1.98 -22.74 8.08
C GLU A 188 -1.78 -21.36 8.69
N ILE A 189 -1.88 -21.25 10.02
CA ILE A 189 -1.61 -19.99 10.74
C ILE A 189 -0.14 -19.57 10.55
N GLN A 190 0.82 -20.50 10.62
CA GLN A 190 2.24 -20.20 10.41
C GLN A 190 2.54 -19.75 8.98
N LYS A 191 1.90 -20.37 7.97
CA LYS A 191 1.97 -19.88 6.58
C LYS A 191 1.44 -18.45 6.47
N GLY A 192 0.30 -18.17 7.09
CA GLY A 192 -0.29 -16.84 7.14
C GLY A 192 0.59 -15.82 7.84
N ILE A 193 1.16 -16.15 9.00
CA ILE A 193 2.12 -15.30 9.72
C ILE A 193 3.32 -14.97 8.83
N LYS A 194 3.89 -15.96 8.13
CA LYS A 194 5.04 -15.73 7.24
C LYS A 194 4.68 -14.77 6.10
N GLU A 195 3.54 -14.97 5.46
CA GLU A 195 3.04 -14.10 4.39
C GLU A 195 2.77 -12.68 4.90
N GLY A 196 2.02 -12.55 5.99
CA GLY A 196 1.71 -11.27 6.63
C GLY A 196 2.93 -10.54 7.14
N THR A 197 3.97 -11.26 7.58
CA THR A 197 5.24 -10.66 8.02
C THR A 197 5.94 -9.97 6.85
N ILE A 198 6.05 -10.65 5.71
CA ILE A 198 6.65 -10.09 4.49
C ILE A 198 5.86 -8.84 4.07
N ILE A 199 4.53 -8.94 4.01
CA ILE A 199 3.67 -7.83 3.58
C ILE A 199 3.81 -6.64 4.54
N GLY A 200 3.68 -6.85 5.85
CA GLY A 200 3.76 -5.78 6.86
C GLY A 200 5.11 -5.09 6.89
N GLU A 201 6.20 -5.85 6.79
CA GLU A 201 7.56 -5.29 6.75
C GLU A 201 7.81 -4.46 5.49
N GLU A 202 7.42 -4.94 4.31
CA GLU A 202 7.62 -4.18 3.06
C GLU A 202 6.66 -2.97 2.99
N THR A 203 5.45 -3.05 3.55
CA THR A 203 4.57 -1.88 3.72
C THR A 203 5.22 -0.84 4.63
N ASN A 204 5.80 -1.24 5.77
CA ASN A 204 6.50 -0.31 6.66
C ASN A 204 7.78 0.26 6.03
N ALA A 205 8.50 -0.52 5.22
CA ALA A 205 9.67 -0.02 4.51
C ALA A 205 9.29 1.02 3.44
N ALA A 206 8.16 0.83 2.75
CA ALA A 206 7.59 1.89 1.90
C ALA A 206 7.25 3.15 2.69
N ARG A 207 6.62 3.00 3.87
CA ARG A 207 6.32 4.13 4.77
C ARG A 207 7.58 4.84 5.25
N GLU A 208 8.65 4.10 5.53
CA GLU A 208 9.94 4.68 5.93
C GLU A 208 10.57 5.52 4.82
N LEU A 209 10.59 5.01 3.57
CA LEU A 209 11.07 5.78 2.43
C LEU A 209 10.23 7.05 2.23
N THR A 210 8.90 6.91 2.24
CA THR A 210 7.98 8.03 2.00
C THR A 210 8.00 9.08 3.10
N ASN A 211 8.16 8.69 4.37
CA ASN A 211 8.29 9.65 5.48
C ASN A 211 9.66 10.32 5.54
N THR A 212 10.66 9.84 4.79
CA THR A 212 11.99 10.46 4.79
C THR A 212 11.89 11.85 4.14
N PRO A 213 12.31 12.94 4.82
CA PRO A 213 12.26 14.30 4.28
C PRO A 213 13.03 14.43 2.95
N GLY A 214 12.63 15.41 2.13
CA GLY A 214 13.19 15.61 0.78
C GLY A 214 14.71 15.71 0.73
N ASP A 215 15.32 16.42 1.69
CA ASP A 215 16.78 16.57 1.82
C ASP A 215 17.52 15.22 2.00
N ASP A 216 16.86 14.25 2.65
CA ASP A 216 17.42 12.91 2.89
C ASP A 216 16.93 11.85 1.87
N MET A 217 15.96 12.19 1.02
CA MET A 217 15.34 11.27 0.06
C MET A 217 15.39 11.82 -1.36
N THR A 218 16.56 12.23 -1.85
CA THR A 218 16.74 12.70 -3.22
C THR A 218 16.54 11.58 -4.27
N PRO A 219 16.43 11.88 -5.59
CA PRO A 219 16.30 10.87 -6.64
C PRO A 219 17.44 9.83 -6.61
N ALA A 220 18.66 10.26 -6.28
CA ALA A 220 19.79 9.37 -6.10
C ALA A 220 19.60 8.42 -4.91
N ARG A 221 19.10 8.92 -3.77
CA ARG A 221 18.79 8.11 -2.58
C ARG A 221 17.67 7.11 -2.82
N LEU A 222 16.65 7.50 -3.59
CA LEU A 222 15.59 6.58 -3.98
C LEU A 222 16.12 5.43 -4.88
N ALA A 223 17.04 5.74 -5.81
CA ALA A 223 17.70 4.74 -6.64
C ALA A 223 18.63 3.81 -5.82
N GLU A 224 19.33 4.35 -4.81
CA GLU A 224 20.12 3.56 -3.86
C GLU A 224 19.22 2.62 -3.03
N ALA A 225 18.08 3.11 -2.53
CA ALA A 225 17.11 2.31 -1.79
C ALA A 225 16.54 1.15 -2.64
N ALA A 226 16.23 1.42 -3.92
CA ALA A 226 15.83 0.37 -4.87
C ALA A 226 16.93 -0.66 -5.10
N THR A 227 18.19 -0.21 -5.23
CA THR A 227 19.36 -1.09 -5.41
C THR A 227 19.60 -1.98 -4.19
N HIS A 228 19.53 -1.41 -2.98
CA HIS A 228 19.64 -2.14 -1.73
C HIS A 228 18.52 -3.19 -1.59
N THR A 229 17.29 -2.79 -1.89
CA THR A 229 16.13 -3.68 -1.90
C THR A 229 16.31 -4.83 -2.88
N ALA A 230 16.79 -4.54 -4.09
CA ALA A 230 17.06 -5.54 -5.11
C ALA A 230 18.13 -6.56 -4.67
N LYS A 231 19.24 -6.09 -4.09
CA LYS A 231 20.29 -6.95 -3.53
C LYS A 231 19.77 -7.90 -2.45
N ARG A 232 18.91 -7.41 -1.54
CA ARG A 232 18.33 -8.20 -0.44
C ARG A 232 17.32 -9.26 -0.91
N THR A 233 16.66 -9.03 -2.04
CA THR A 233 15.52 -9.85 -2.51
C THR A 233 15.82 -10.67 -3.77
N GLY A 234 16.97 -10.44 -4.40
CA GLY A 234 17.35 -11.08 -5.66
C GLY A 234 16.66 -10.50 -6.89
N LEU A 235 16.05 -9.31 -6.79
CA LEU A 235 15.55 -8.59 -7.96
C LEU A 235 16.72 -8.12 -8.82
N ARG A 236 16.51 -8.02 -10.13
CA ARG A 236 17.43 -7.30 -11.01
C ARG A 236 17.07 -5.82 -10.95
N VAL A 237 18.08 -4.96 -10.85
CA VAL A 237 17.93 -3.50 -10.93
C VAL A 237 18.77 -2.93 -12.07
N LYS A 238 18.21 -1.96 -12.81
CA LYS A 238 18.94 -1.08 -13.72
C LYS A 238 18.53 0.35 -13.41
N ILE A 239 19.49 1.25 -13.32
CA ILE A 239 19.25 2.70 -13.20
C ILE A 239 19.66 3.33 -14.53
N LEU A 240 18.76 4.11 -15.15
CA LEU A 240 19.14 4.96 -16.28
C LEU A 240 19.54 6.33 -15.75
N GLU A 241 20.72 6.75 -16.16
CA GLU A 241 21.25 8.08 -15.84
C GLU A 241 20.75 9.12 -16.85
N GLU A 242 20.93 10.40 -16.53
CA GLU A 242 20.47 11.53 -17.37
C GLU A 242 20.89 11.41 -18.84
N LYS A 243 22.14 10.98 -19.10
CA LYS A 243 22.65 10.77 -20.47
C LYS A 243 21.89 9.68 -21.23
N GLU A 244 21.54 8.59 -20.57
CA GLU A 244 20.74 7.51 -21.17
C GLU A 244 19.31 7.99 -21.45
N MET A 245 18.71 8.73 -20.52
CA MET A 245 17.38 9.32 -20.69
C MET A 245 17.33 10.32 -21.86
N ARG A 246 18.37 11.15 -22.02
CA ARG A 246 18.51 12.06 -23.17
C ARG A 246 18.55 11.28 -24.49
N ARG A 247 19.33 10.21 -24.56
CA ARG A 247 19.41 9.34 -25.75
C ARG A 247 18.08 8.64 -26.06
N LEU A 248 17.30 8.32 -25.04
CA LEU A 248 15.98 7.71 -25.18
C LEU A 248 14.89 8.73 -25.52
N GLY A 249 15.17 10.03 -25.46
CA GLY A 249 14.19 11.09 -25.73
C GLY A 249 13.18 11.30 -24.59
N MET A 250 13.53 11.01 -23.34
CA MET A 250 12.65 11.15 -22.17
C MET A 250 12.49 12.63 -21.74
N GLY A 251 11.96 13.46 -22.63
CA GLY A 251 11.85 14.90 -22.40
C GLY A 251 10.84 15.31 -21.34
N GLY A 252 9.91 14.43 -20.93
CA GLY A 252 9.04 14.67 -19.78
C GLY A 252 9.83 14.61 -18.48
N VAL A 253 10.54 13.50 -18.23
CA VAL A 253 11.38 13.33 -17.03
C VAL A 253 12.48 14.39 -16.97
N LEU A 254 13.19 14.59 -18.08
CA LEU A 254 14.27 15.59 -18.16
C LEU A 254 13.74 17.02 -18.03
N GLY A 255 12.55 17.29 -18.58
CA GLY A 255 11.90 18.59 -18.50
C GLY A 255 11.54 18.96 -17.06
N VAL A 256 10.98 18.03 -16.29
CA VAL A 256 10.64 18.27 -14.88
C VAL A 256 11.90 18.46 -14.03
N ALA A 257 12.89 17.58 -14.19
CA ALA A 257 14.06 17.56 -13.32
C ALA A 257 15.05 18.71 -13.56
N ARG A 258 14.97 19.43 -14.69
CA ARG A 258 15.96 20.44 -15.07
C ARG A 258 16.08 21.63 -14.10
N GLY A 259 15.09 21.81 -13.24
CA GLY A 259 15.08 22.86 -12.21
C GLY A 259 15.89 22.51 -10.96
N SER A 260 16.24 21.25 -10.74
CA SER A 260 16.96 20.77 -9.55
C SER A 260 18.44 20.47 -9.83
N ASP A 261 19.28 20.65 -8.81
CA ASP A 261 20.66 20.17 -8.79
C ASP A 261 20.74 18.65 -8.64
N GLU A 262 19.72 18.04 -8.02
CA GLU A 262 19.58 16.60 -7.88
C GLU A 262 19.19 15.96 -9.23
N LYS A 263 20.14 15.19 -9.80
CA LYS A 263 19.96 14.62 -11.14
C LYS A 263 18.88 13.53 -11.15
N PRO A 264 18.03 13.49 -12.19
CA PRO A 264 16.96 12.50 -12.27
C PRO A 264 17.52 11.08 -12.43
N LYS A 265 16.78 10.10 -11.91
CA LYS A 265 17.09 8.68 -12.05
C LYS A 265 15.88 7.95 -12.61
N PHE A 266 16.06 7.05 -13.58
CA PHE A 266 14.99 6.15 -14.00
C PHE A 266 15.28 4.74 -13.50
N ILE A 267 14.53 4.29 -12.51
CA ILE A 267 14.76 3.01 -11.82
C ILE A 267 13.93 1.93 -12.51
N ILE A 268 14.57 0.81 -12.86
CA ILE A 268 13.95 -0.37 -13.46
C ILE A 268 14.24 -1.57 -12.56
N LEU A 269 13.18 -2.19 -12.04
CA LEU A 269 13.24 -3.44 -11.28
C LEU A 269 12.65 -4.57 -12.12
N GLU A 270 13.31 -5.72 -12.17
CA GLU A 270 12.78 -6.90 -12.86
C GLU A 270 12.71 -8.11 -11.93
N TYR A 271 11.55 -8.77 -11.95
CA TYR A 271 11.27 -10.04 -11.30
C TYR A 271 10.78 -11.02 -12.35
N ARG A 272 11.50 -12.12 -12.57
CA ARG A 272 11.22 -13.07 -13.66
C ARG A 272 11.04 -14.49 -13.14
N HIS A 273 9.85 -14.81 -12.62
CA HIS A 273 9.50 -16.15 -12.13
C HIS A 273 8.19 -16.69 -12.71
N GLY A 274 7.68 -16.09 -13.78
CA GLY A 274 6.50 -16.58 -14.50
C GLY A 274 6.74 -17.93 -15.18
N SER A 275 5.73 -18.78 -15.19
CA SER A 275 5.73 -20.06 -15.93
C SER A 275 5.71 -19.83 -17.46
N LYS A 276 5.91 -20.91 -18.23
CA LYS A 276 5.71 -20.89 -19.69
C LYS A 276 4.23 -20.61 -20.00
N GLU A 277 3.95 -19.79 -21.01
CA GLU A 277 2.58 -19.47 -21.45
C GLU A 277 1.77 -20.74 -21.78
N PRO A 278 0.48 -20.77 -21.42
CA PRO A 278 -0.43 -21.83 -21.84
C PRO A 278 -0.44 -22.00 -23.37
N ALA A 279 -0.45 -23.26 -23.84
CA ALA A 279 -0.50 -23.56 -25.27
C ALA A 279 -1.76 -23.01 -25.97
N SER A 280 -2.83 -22.70 -25.22
CA SER A 280 -4.08 -22.11 -25.73
C SER A 280 -3.94 -20.67 -26.23
N LEU A 281 -2.85 -19.96 -25.89
CA LEU A 281 -2.55 -18.63 -26.41
C LEU A 281 -1.70 -18.66 -27.71
N LYS A 282 -1.39 -19.85 -28.25
CA LYS A 282 -0.58 -20.05 -29.47
C LYS A 282 -1.38 -20.00 -30.79
N ALA A 283 -2.55 -19.37 -30.82
CA ALA A 283 -3.31 -19.19 -32.06
C ALA A 283 -2.79 -17.95 -32.83
N GLY A 284 -1.62 -18.08 -33.46
CA GLY A 284 -1.05 -17.07 -34.35
C GLY A 284 0.25 -17.58 -34.97
N ARG A 285 0.24 -17.84 -36.29
CA ARG A 285 1.38 -18.40 -37.03
C ARG A 285 2.57 -17.42 -37.02
N GLY A 286 3.63 -17.79 -36.32
CA GLY A 286 4.91 -17.10 -36.30
C GLY A 286 6.01 -17.99 -35.72
N SER A 287 7.21 -17.89 -36.30
CA SER A 287 8.38 -18.76 -36.18
C SER A 287 8.69 -19.33 -34.77
N PRO A 288 9.13 -20.60 -34.65
CA PRO A 288 9.50 -21.21 -33.38
C PRO A 288 10.87 -20.68 -32.90
N SER A 289 10.87 -19.52 -32.24
CA SER A 289 12.01 -19.08 -31.45
C SER A 289 11.53 -18.53 -30.09
N LYS A 290 12.03 -19.15 -29.01
CA LYS A 290 11.71 -18.95 -27.58
C LYS A 290 10.26 -19.28 -27.19
N ALA A 291 10.06 -20.49 -26.65
CA ALA A 291 8.84 -20.89 -25.95
C ALA A 291 8.32 -19.76 -25.03
N GLY A 292 7.08 -19.29 -25.31
CA GLY A 292 6.44 -18.11 -24.74
C GLY A 292 6.50 -18.07 -23.22
N ARG A 293 7.05 -16.99 -22.67
CA ARG A 293 7.03 -16.68 -21.24
C ARG A 293 5.80 -15.82 -20.96
N GLN A 294 5.12 -16.05 -19.84
CA GLN A 294 3.99 -15.23 -19.40
C GLN A 294 4.30 -13.74 -19.61
N LYS A 295 3.44 -13.01 -20.32
CA LYS A 295 3.55 -11.55 -20.45
C LYS A 295 3.70 -10.92 -19.05
N PRO A 296 4.53 -9.89 -18.88
CA PRO A 296 4.75 -9.31 -17.56
C PRO A 296 3.59 -8.42 -17.13
N LEU A 297 3.38 -8.35 -15.81
CA LEU A 297 2.74 -7.21 -15.18
C LEU A 297 3.75 -6.06 -15.16
N VAL A 298 3.39 -4.88 -15.66
CA VAL A 298 4.23 -3.68 -15.50
C VAL A 298 3.61 -2.79 -14.43
N LEU A 299 4.41 -2.44 -13.43
CA LEU A 299 4.06 -1.53 -12.35
C LEU A 299 4.84 -0.23 -12.55
N VAL A 300 4.17 0.92 -12.52
CA VAL A 300 4.81 2.24 -12.64
C VAL A 300 4.50 3.08 -11.41
N GLY A 301 5.49 3.69 -10.78
CA GLY A 301 5.30 4.47 -9.56
C GLY A 301 5.80 5.89 -9.72
N LYS A 302 4.97 6.90 -9.43
CA LYS A 302 5.42 8.31 -9.38
C LYS A 302 6.56 8.47 -8.37
N GLY A 303 7.69 9.03 -8.81
CA GLY A 303 8.90 9.18 -8.01
C GLY A 303 9.33 10.63 -7.80
N VAL A 304 8.40 11.56 -7.55
CA VAL A 304 8.77 12.95 -7.25
C VAL A 304 9.22 13.03 -5.80
N THR A 305 10.52 13.19 -5.57
CA THR A 305 11.11 13.10 -4.22
C THR A 305 10.83 14.32 -3.36
N PHE A 306 10.66 15.47 -4.01
CA PHE A 306 10.09 16.66 -3.40
C PHE A 306 9.39 17.47 -4.49
N ASP A 307 8.16 17.90 -4.19
CA ASP A 307 7.35 18.68 -5.13
C ASP A 307 7.04 20.07 -4.58
N THR A 308 7.75 21.06 -5.10
CA THR A 308 7.45 22.47 -4.82
C THR A 308 6.30 23.01 -5.67
N GLY A 309 5.91 22.29 -6.73
CA GLY A 309 5.11 22.78 -7.84
C GLY A 309 5.91 23.48 -8.95
N GLY A 310 7.23 23.61 -8.80
CA GLY A 310 8.08 24.32 -9.76
C GLY A 310 7.79 25.83 -9.76
N LEU A 311 7.64 26.44 -10.94
CA LEU A 311 7.32 27.87 -11.05
C LEU A 311 5.86 28.18 -10.68
N ASN A 312 4.95 27.22 -10.79
CA ASN A 312 3.64 27.25 -10.18
C ASN A 312 3.73 26.81 -8.71
N LEU A 313 4.45 27.59 -7.91
CA LEU A 313 4.78 27.25 -6.53
C LEU A 313 3.54 26.94 -5.68
N LYS A 314 3.59 25.83 -4.95
CA LYS A 314 2.54 25.45 -4.00
C LYS A 314 2.45 26.46 -2.84
N PRO A 315 1.23 26.77 -2.37
CA PRO A 315 1.05 27.52 -1.12
C PRO A 315 1.65 26.78 0.09
N GLU A 316 1.97 27.53 1.15
CA GLU A 316 2.58 27.01 2.40
C GLU A 316 1.86 25.78 2.98
N THR A 317 0.53 25.78 2.99
CA THR A 317 -0.27 24.68 3.57
C THR A 317 -0.25 23.41 2.74
N SER A 318 0.18 23.49 1.47
CA SER A 318 0.19 22.36 0.53
C SER A 318 1.59 21.83 0.23
N ILE A 319 2.65 22.55 0.60
CA ILE A 319 4.05 22.15 0.32
C ILE A 319 4.68 21.27 1.41
N TYR A 320 4.24 21.39 2.67
CA TYR A 320 4.88 20.74 3.83
C TYR A 320 5.02 19.21 3.71
N GLU A 321 4.02 18.56 3.12
CA GLU A 321 3.95 17.09 3.00
C GLU A 321 4.54 16.54 1.68
N MET A 322 5.10 17.39 0.82
CA MET A 322 5.46 17.02 -0.56
C MET A 322 6.74 16.19 -0.72
N HIS A 323 7.41 15.86 0.39
CA HIS A 323 8.40 14.78 0.40
C HIS A 323 7.75 13.40 0.18
N MET A 324 6.46 13.27 0.46
CA MET A 324 5.70 12.03 0.29
C MET A 324 5.23 11.80 -1.17
N ASP A 325 5.56 12.71 -2.09
CA ASP A 325 5.09 12.67 -3.48
C ASP A 325 5.77 11.61 -4.37
N MET A 326 6.63 10.81 -3.74
CA MET A 326 7.24 9.58 -4.25
C MET A 326 6.57 8.30 -3.72
N SER A 327 5.42 8.42 -3.04
CA SER A 327 4.66 7.29 -2.47
C SER A 327 4.40 6.17 -3.49
N GLY A 328 4.11 6.53 -4.74
CA GLY A 328 3.91 5.56 -5.83
C GLY A 328 5.19 4.76 -6.12
N GLY A 329 6.32 5.44 -6.22
CA GLY A 329 7.64 4.82 -6.39
C GLY A 329 8.01 3.91 -5.23
N ALA A 330 7.80 4.35 -3.98
CA ALA A 330 8.01 3.53 -2.78
C ALA A 330 7.13 2.26 -2.79
N ALA A 331 5.86 2.40 -3.17
CA ALA A 331 4.92 1.29 -3.30
C ALA A 331 5.38 0.28 -4.35
N VAL A 332 5.89 0.72 -5.51
CA VAL A 332 6.42 -0.18 -6.54
C VAL A 332 7.69 -0.89 -6.06
N ILE A 333 8.65 -0.17 -5.46
CA ILE A 333 9.91 -0.76 -4.95
C ILE A 333 9.62 -1.87 -3.95
N HIS A 334 8.80 -1.59 -2.93
CA HIS A 334 8.51 -2.54 -1.86
C HIS A 334 7.41 -3.55 -2.20
N GLY A 335 6.51 -3.22 -3.13
CA GLY A 335 5.61 -4.18 -3.76
C GLY A 335 6.42 -5.27 -4.47
N MET A 336 7.35 -4.89 -5.35
CA MET A 336 8.27 -5.81 -6.03
C MET A 336 9.08 -6.67 -5.05
N ALA A 337 9.58 -6.05 -3.97
CA ALA A 337 10.29 -6.76 -2.90
C ALA A 337 9.41 -7.83 -2.24
N ALA A 338 8.15 -7.50 -1.93
CA ALA A 338 7.19 -8.44 -1.37
C ALA A 338 6.92 -9.61 -2.34
N LEU A 339 6.72 -9.33 -3.63
CA LEU A 339 6.52 -10.37 -4.65
C LEU A 339 7.70 -11.36 -4.70
N ALA A 340 8.92 -10.83 -4.66
CA ALA A 340 10.14 -11.64 -4.69
C ALA A 340 10.32 -12.50 -3.43
N ARG A 341 10.06 -11.93 -2.24
CA ARG A 341 10.11 -12.65 -0.97
C ARG A 341 9.04 -13.73 -0.86
N LEU A 342 7.85 -13.46 -1.38
CA LEU A 342 6.74 -14.43 -1.48
C LEU A 342 6.95 -15.47 -2.57
N LYS A 343 7.90 -15.23 -3.49
CA LYS A 343 8.22 -16.10 -4.63
C LYS A 343 7.00 -16.36 -5.52
N LEU A 344 6.20 -15.32 -5.79
CA LEU A 344 5.02 -15.48 -6.65
C LEU A 344 5.45 -15.89 -8.07
N PRO A 345 4.74 -16.82 -8.72
CA PRO A 345 5.16 -17.39 -10.00
C PRO A 345 4.73 -16.51 -11.18
N ILE A 346 5.15 -15.24 -11.19
CA ILE A 346 4.81 -14.28 -12.24
C ILE A 346 6.02 -13.47 -12.73
N ASN A 347 5.90 -12.88 -13.92
CA ASN A 347 6.86 -11.90 -14.43
C ASN A 347 6.36 -10.48 -14.10
N VAL A 348 7.20 -9.66 -13.48
CA VAL A 348 6.86 -8.28 -13.13
C VAL A 348 8.03 -7.34 -13.43
N ILE A 349 7.70 -6.17 -13.97
CA ILE A 349 8.63 -5.06 -14.19
C ILE A 349 8.14 -3.87 -13.36
N GLY A 350 9.01 -3.28 -12.54
CA GLY A 350 8.75 -2.04 -11.82
C GLY A 350 9.50 -0.88 -12.49
N LEU A 351 8.83 0.24 -12.74
CA LEU A 351 9.40 1.46 -13.34
C LEU A 351 9.14 2.66 -12.43
N ILE A 352 10.18 3.41 -12.08
CA ILE A 352 10.06 4.60 -11.22
C ILE A 352 10.88 5.73 -11.87
N PRO A 353 10.24 6.72 -12.52
CA PRO A 353 10.90 7.96 -12.89
C PRO A 353 11.08 8.82 -11.63
N ALA A 354 12.31 8.92 -11.13
CA ALA A 354 12.65 9.69 -9.95
C ALA A 354 13.21 11.06 -10.32
N VAL A 355 12.57 12.12 -9.81
CA VAL A 355 12.92 13.53 -10.06
C VAL A 355 12.68 14.36 -8.80
N GLU A 356 13.24 15.55 -8.77
CA GLU A 356 12.86 16.60 -7.82
C GLU A 356 12.31 17.80 -8.60
N ASN A 357 11.13 18.31 -8.24
CA ASN A 357 10.49 19.43 -8.92
C ASN A 357 10.75 20.72 -8.13
N MET A 358 11.65 21.57 -8.63
CA MET A 358 12.16 22.76 -7.94
C MET A 358 11.99 24.04 -8.77
N PRO A 359 11.75 25.20 -8.14
CA PRO A 359 11.88 26.50 -8.80
C PRO A 359 13.36 26.90 -8.86
N SER A 360 13.85 27.20 -10.06
CA SER A 360 15.16 27.79 -10.28
C SER A 360 15.18 28.50 -11.64
N GLY A 361 16.26 29.24 -11.91
CA GLY A 361 16.46 29.86 -13.23
C GLY A 361 16.57 28.87 -14.39
N SER A 362 16.72 27.57 -14.11
CA SER A 362 16.78 26.52 -15.13
C SER A 362 15.46 25.77 -15.30
N SER A 363 14.45 25.98 -14.43
CA SER A 363 13.19 25.24 -14.42
C SER A 363 12.43 25.33 -15.75
N TYR A 364 11.54 24.37 -15.96
CA TYR A 364 10.54 24.45 -17.02
C TYR A 364 9.43 25.41 -16.68
N HIS A 365 8.88 26.04 -17.71
CA HIS A 365 7.92 27.14 -17.58
C HIS A 365 6.53 26.69 -18.01
N PRO A 366 5.47 27.30 -17.46
CA PRO A 366 4.20 27.39 -18.15
C PRO A 366 4.40 27.99 -19.54
N GLY A 367 3.88 27.31 -20.57
CA GLY A 367 4.09 27.60 -21.99
C GLY A 367 5.16 26.74 -22.67
N ASP A 368 6.03 26.04 -21.92
CA ASP A 368 7.04 25.17 -22.52
C ASP A 368 6.41 23.98 -23.25
N LEU A 369 7.05 23.56 -24.35
CA LEU A 369 6.71 22.36 -25.11
C LEU A 369 7.75 21.26 -24.87
N LEU A 370 7.34 20.15 -24.26
CA LEU A 370 8.20 19.02 -23.95
C LEU A 370 7.95 17.86 -24.92
N LYS A 371 8.95 17.50 -25.72
CA LYS A 371 8.89 16.30 -26.57
C LYS A 371 9.18 15.05 -25.73
N THR A 372 8.22 14.14 -25.61
CA THR A 372 8.37 12.92 -24.81
C THR A 372 9.00 11.79 -25.59
N MET A 373 9.31 10.71 -24.88
CA MET A 373 9.83 9.47 -25.41
C MET A 373 8.87 8.80 -26.41
N SER A 374 7.56 9.04 -26.27
CA SER A 374 6.55 8.55 -27.21
C SER A 374 6.55 9.32 -28.54
N GLY A 375 7.28 10.43 -28.61
CA GLY A 375 7.24 11.36 -29.72
C GLY A 375 6.03 12.30 -29.68
N LYS A 376 5.19 12.27 -28.63
CA LYS A 376 4.16 13.31 -28.42
C LYS A 376 4.78 14.55 -27.79
N THR A 377 4.25 15.72 -28.11
CA THR A 377 4.64 16.99 -27.50
C THR A 377 3.64 17.38 -26.41
N ILE A 378 4.10 17.55 -25.18
CA ILE A 378 3.30 18.06 -24.05
C ILE A 378 3.42 19.58 -24.02
N GLU A 379 2.28 20.27 -23.98
CA GLU A 379 2.19 21.68 -23.62
C GLU A 379 2.03 21.80 -22.11
N VAL A 380 3.04 22.40 -21.46
CA VAL A 380 3.04 22.59 -20.02
C VAL A 380 2.25 23.84 -19.71
N LEU A 381 1.06 23.71 -19.12
CA LEU A 381 0.28 24.87 -18.66
C LEU A 381 0.45 25.11 -17.15
N ASN A 382 0.83 24.08 -16.40
CA ASN A 382 1.10 24.18 -14.98
C ASN A 382 2.24 23.23 -14.57
N THR A 383 3.31 23.75 -13.99
CA THR A 383 4.47 22.97 -13.54
C THR A 383 4.20 22.14 -12.29
N ASP A 384 3.08 22.38 -11.58
CA ASP A 384 2.57 21.59 -10.45
C ASP A 384 1.77 20.35 -10.91
N ALA A 385 1.71 20.11 -12.22
CA ALA A 385 1.22 18.88 -12.83
C ALA A 385 2.38 18.06 -13.40
N GLU A 386 3.50 18.00 -12.68
CA GLU A 386 4.75 17.32 -13.00
C GLU A 386 4.62 15.79 -12.98
N GLY A 387 3.85 15.23 -12.05
CA GLY A 387 3.76 13.80 -11.83
C GLY A 387 3.28 13.05 -13.07
N ARG A 388 2.29 13.59 -13.77
CA ARG A 388 1.82 12.98 -15.02
C ARG A 388 2.82 13.14 -16.16
N VAL A 389 3.58 14.23 -16.17
CA VAL A 389 4.61 14.50 -17.19
C VAL A 389 5.74 13.48 -17.07
N ILE A 390 6.24 13.18 -15.87
CA ILE A 390 7.29 12.15 -15.72
C ILE A 390 6.76 10.73 -15.98
N LEU A 391 5.51 10.47 -15.62
CA LEU A 391 4.85 9.18 -15.90
C LEU A 391 4.63 8.95 -17.39
N SER A 392 4.47 10.00 -18.20
CA SER A 392 4.30 9.87 -19.65
C SER A 392 5.44 9.07 -20.31
N ASP A 393 6.68 9.37 -19.95
CA ASP A 393 7.86 8.65 -20.45
C ASP A 393 7.95 7.24 -19.86
N ALA A 394 7.62 7.07 -18.58
CA ALA A 394 7.68 5.77 -17.91
C ALA A 394 6.63 4.77 -18.42
N LEU A 395 5.40 5.23 -18.61
CA LEU A 395 4.31 4.46 -19.22
C LEU A 395 4.68 4.04 -20.64
N HIS A 396 5.18 4.98 -21.45
CA HIS A 396 5.62 4.67 -22.80
C HIS A 396 6.79 3.67 -22.81
N TYR A 397 7.79 3.85 -21.94
CA TYR A 397 8.88 2.89 -21.76
C TYR A 397 8.36 1.49 -21.40
N GLY A 398 7.35 1.41 -20.52
CA GLY A 398 6.71 0.16 -20.12
C GLY A 398 6.08 -0.63 -21.27
N THR A 399 5.58 0.05 -22.32
CA THR A 399 4.99 -0.63 -23.48
C THR A 399 5.98 -1.53 -24.23
N ARG A 400 7.29 -1.25 -24.13
CA ARG A 400 8.36 -2.06 -24.75
C ARG A 400 8.42 -3.49 -24.22
N TYR A 401 7.89 -3.72 -23.00
CA TYR A 401 7.80 -5.05 -22.39
C TYR A 401 6.58 -5.85 -22.86
N GLN A 402 5.71 -5.28 -23.68
CA GLN A 402 4.46 -5.89 -24.16
C GLN A 402 3.64 -6.52 -23.01
N PRO A 403 3.31 -5.75 -21.96
CA PRO A 403 2.71 -6.30 -20.76
C PRO A 403 1.32 -6.87 -21.01
N GLY A 404 0.94 -7.85 -20.18
CA GLY A 404 -0.45 -8.32 -20.12
C GLY A 404 -1.37 -7.31 -19.43
N LEU A 405 -0.83 -6.55 -18.48
CA LEU A 405 -1.48 -5.44 -17.78
C LEU A 405 -0.39 -4.46 -17.32
N MET A 406 -0.66 -3.17 -17.44
CA MET A 406 0.13 -2.10 -16.84
C MET A 406 -0.70 -1.42 -15.76
N VAL A 407 -0.13 -1.25 -14.56
CA VAL A 407 -0.77 -0.51 -13.48
C VAL A 407 0.18 0.56 -12.97
N ASP A 408 -0.24 1.81 -12.96
CA ASP A 408 0.52 2.88 -12.32
C ASP A 408 -0.13 3.36 -11.02
N LEU A 409 0.71 3.77 -10.08
CA LEU A 409 0.33 4.28 -8.77
C LEU A 409 0.99 5.65 -8.58
N ALA A 410 0.18 6.68 -8.33
CA ALA A 410 0.69 8.04 -8.18
C ALA A 410 -0.13 8.87 -7.22
N THR A 411 0.54 9.68 -6.40
CA THR A 411 -0.05 10.82 -5.70
C THR A 411 -0.27 11.93 -6.74
N LEU A 412 -1.30 11.78 -7.57
CA LEU A 412 -1.37 12.54 -8.82
C LEU A 412 -2.19 13.81 -8.70
N THR A 413 -3.35 13.78 -8.03
CA THR A 413 -4.25 14.93 -8.02
C THR A 413 -4.87 15.20 -6.66
N GLY A 414 -4.90 16.49 -6.27
CA GLY A 414 -5.76 16.95 -5.18
C GLY A 414 -7.25 16.75 -5.49
N SER A 415 -7.64 16.72 -6.76
CA SER A 415 -9.02 16.46 -7.17
C SER A 415 -9.54 15.07 -6.78
N ALA A 416 -8.68 14.03 -6.81
CA ALA A 416 -9.06 12.71 -6.30
C ALA A 416 -9.35 12.75 -4.80
N HIS A 417 -8.57 13.54 -4.05
CA HIS A 417 -8.77 13.77 -2.62
C HIS A 417 -10.11 14.47 -2.34
N VAL A 418 -10.46 15.48 -3.14
CA VAL A 418 -11.77 16.16 -3.04
C VAL A 418 -12.93 15.19 -3.32
N ALA A 419 -12.77 14.28 -4.28
CA ALA A 419 -13.83 13.34 -4.66
C ALA A 419 -14.03 12.19 -3.67
N LEU A 420 -12.95 11.59 -3.14
CA LEU A 420 -13.01 10.34 -2.38
C LEU A 420 -12.62 10.50 -0.90
N GLY A 421 -12.24 11.71 -0.48
CA GLY A 421 -11.74 12.00 0.86
C GLY A 421 -10.45 11.22 1.13
N ASN A 422 -10.38 10.59 2.31
CA ASN A 422 -9.18 9.92 2.80
C ASN A 422 -9.26 8.38 2.83
N TYR A 423 -10.23 7.76 2.16
CA TYR A 423 -10.57 6.34 2.43
C TYR A 423 -10.43 5.39 1.25
N ALA A 424 -10.33 5.90 0.02
CA ALA A 424 -10.11 5.10 -1.17
C ALA A 424 -9.28 5.88 -2.20
N SER A 425 -8.47 5.15 -2.98
CA SER A 425 -7.76 5.69 -4.15
C SER A 425 -8.72 5.74 -5.34
N ALA A 426 -8.51 6.68 -6.27
CA ALA A 426 -9.31 6.70 -7.50
C ALA A 426 -8.74 5.68 -8.49
N LEU A 427 -9.62 4.87 -9.08
CA LEU A 427 -9.30 3.88 -10.10
C LEU A 427 -9.77 4.38 -11.47
N PHE A 428 -8.87 4.36 -12.43
CA PHE A 428 -9.17 4.58 -13.85
C PHE A 428 -8.64 3.40 -14.65
N THR A 429 -9.31 3.03 -15.74
CA THR A 429 -8.87 1.94 -16.61
C THR A 429 -9.35 2.17 -18.03
N ASN A 430 -8.52 1.85 -19.02
CA ASN A 430 -8.92 1.85 -20.45
C ASN A 430 -9.57 0.50 -20.86
N ARG A 431 -9.89 -0.33 -19.86
CA ARG A 431 -10.54 -1.63 -19.99
C ARG A 431 -11.56 -1.79 -18.87
N GLU A 432 -12.80 -1.43 -19.16
CA GLU A 432 -13.92 -1.50 -18.20
C GLU A 432 -14.11 -2.92 -17.64
N ALA A 433 -13.88 -3.97 -18.45
CA ALA A 433 -13.97 -5.36 -18.02
C ALA A 433 -13.02 -5.73 -16.86
N LEU A 434 -11.95 -4.95 -16.62
CA LEU A 434 -11.03 -5.17 -15.49
C LEU A 434 -11.51 -4.52 -14.19
N GLN A 435 -12.46 -3.58 -14.25
CA GLN A 435 -12.82 -2.69 -13.15
C GLN A 435 -13.28 -3.45 -11.90
N GLU A 436 -14.21 -4.40 -12.05
CA GLU A 436 -14.73 -5.17 -10.91
C GLU A 436 -13.63 -5.96 -10.20
N LYS A 437 -12.71 -6.55 -10.98
CA LYS A 437 -11.59 -7.30 -10.45
C LYS A 437 -10.57 -6.40 -9.75
N LEU A 438 -10.28 -5.23 -10.29
CA LEU A 438 -9.40 -4.25 -9.64
C LEU A 438 -10.00 -3.71 -8.34
N ILE A 439 -11.33 -3.59 -8.26
CA ILE A 439 -12.04 -3.27 -7.01
C ILE A 439 -11.95 -4.42 -6.01
N GLU A 440 -12.11 -5.67 -6.47
CA GLU A 440 -11.97 -6.88 -5.65
C GLU A 440 -10.57 -6.97 -5.02
N VAL A 441 -9.51 -6.73 -5.80
CA VAL A 441 -8.12 -6.63 -5.31
C VAL A 441 -8.00 -5.60 -4.18
N GLY A 442 -8.62 -4.42 -4.35
CA GLY A 442 -8.62 -3.39 -3.30
C GLY A 442 -9.37 -3.81 -2.04
N LYS A 443 -10.50 -4.53 -2.18
CA LYS A 443 -11.28 -5.06 -1.05
C LYS A 443 -10.49 -6.09 -0.24
N ILE A 444 -9.80 -7.01 -0.91
CA ILE A 444 -9.03 -8.10 -0.27
C ILE A 444 -7.75 -7.55 0.38
N SER A 445 -6.99 -6.73 -0.34
CA SER A 445 -5.73 -6.14 0.16
C SER A 445 -5.92 -5.14 1.30
N GLY A 446 -7.09 -4.50 1.37
CA GLY A 446 -7.36 -3.40 2.30
C GLY A 446 -6.82 -2.04 1.82
N ASP A 447 -6.32 -1.96 0.59
CA ASP A 447 -5.98 -0.73 -0.13
C ASP A 447 -7.13 -0.42 -1.09
N TYR A 448 -8.20 0.19 -0.56
CA TYR A 448 -9.46 0.35 -1.31
C TYR A 448 -9.31 1.29 -2.50
N VAL A 449 -9.99 0.94 -3.58
CA VAL A 449 -10.06 1.74 -4.81
C VAL A 449 -11.52 1.95 -5.20
N TRP A 450 -11.82 3.07 -5.85
CA TRP A 450 -13.14 3.37 -6.37
C TRP A 450 -13.05 3.90 -7.81
N PRO A 451 -13.84 3.37 -8.75
CA PRO A 451 -13.74 3.75 -10.16
C PRO A 451 -14.28 5.16 -10.40
N LEU A 452 -13.55 5.92 -11.21
CA LEU A 452 -13.99 7.19 -11.80
C LEU A 452 -14.00 7.05 -13.34
N PRO A 453 -14.83 7.84 -14.06
CA PRO A 453 -14.99 7.68 -15.50
C PRO A 453 -13.72 8.05 -16.28
N LEU A 454 -13.54 7.41 -17.44
CA LEU A 454 -12.47 7.71 -18.40
C LEU A 454 -13.04 7.81 -19.83
N TRP A 455 -14.16 8.51 -19.98
CA TRP A 455 -14.87 8.62 -21.27
C TRP A 455 -14.15 9.52 -22.27
N ASP A 456 -14.50 9.41 -23.56
CA ASP A 456 -13.81 10.11 -24.64
C ASP A 456 -14.13 11.62 -24.68
N GLU A 457 -15.25 12.03 -24.09
CA GLU A 457 -15.67 13.43 -23.96
C GLU A 457 -14.68 14.29 -23.16
N TYR A 458 -13.84 13.67 -22.33
CA TYR A 458 -12.79 14.37 -21.58
C TYR A 458 -11.52 14.62 -22.40
N LEU A 459 -11.34 13.95 -23.55
CA LEU A 459 -10.12 14.09 -24.36
C LEU A 459 -9.95 15.49 -24.97
N PRO A 460 -10.98 16.12 -25.57
CA PRO A 460 -10.88 17.49 -26.08
C PRO A 460 -10.42 18.51 -25.03
N GLU A 461 -10.75 18.28 -23.75
CA GLU A 461 -10.41 19.18 -22.65
C GLU A 461 -8.91 19.21 -22.34
N ILE A 462 -8.16 18.16 -22.71
CA ILE A 462 -6.71 18.08 -22.52
C ILE A 462 -5.91 18.16 -23.83
N GLN A 463 -6.55 18.39 -24.98
CA GLN A 463 -5.81 18.60 -26.23
C GLN A 463 -4.96 19.85 -26.13
N GLY A 464 -3.72 19.83 -26.61
CA GLY A 464 -2.87 21.04 -26.64
C GLY A 464 -3.37 22.06 -27.67
N THR A 465 -2.95 23.31 -27.51
CA THR A 465 -3.07 24.36 -28.55
C THR A 465 -1.81 24.38 -29.41
N PHE A 466 -0.64 24.27 -28.78
CA PHE A 466 0.67 24.27 -29.44
C PHE A 466 1.39 22.92 -29.32
N GLY A 467 0.95 22.05 -28.41
CA GLY A 467 1.37 20.65 -28.30
C GLY A 467 0.28 19.66 -28.70
N ASP A 468 0.61 18.37 -28.70
CA ASP A 468 -0.37 17.30 -28.92
C ASP A 468 -1.35 17.17 -27.74
N VAL A 469 -0.86 17.44 -26.53
CA VAL A 469 -1.62 17.30 -25.27
C VAL A 469 -1.17 18.36 -24.27
N ALA A 470 -2.11 18.98 -23.55
CA ALA A 470 -1.84 19.86 -22.43
C ALA A 470 -1.77 19.07 -21.11
N ASN A 471 -0.86 19.43 -20.21
CA ASN A 471 -0.70 18.69 -18.95
C ASN A 471 -1.79 18.96 -17.90
N ILE A 472 -2.74 19.84 -18.17
CA ILE A 472 -3.97 20.04 -17.39
C ILE A 472 -5.16 20.20 -18.34
N GLY A 473 -6.38 20.14 -17.82
CA GLY A 473 -7.56 20.52 -18.59
C GLY A 473 -7.57 22.02 -18.90
N LYS A 474 -8.00 22.40 -20.11
CA LYS A 474 -8.14 23.79 -20.59
C LYS A 474 -9.29 24.57 -19.93
N GLY A 475 -10.14 23.88 -19.17
CA GLY A 475 -11.24 24.45 -18.41
C GLY A 475 -10.84 24.87 -16.99
N ASP A 476 -11.82 24.99 -16.10
CA ASP A 476 -11.52 25.20 -14.68
C ASP A 476 -11.10 23.88 -13.98
N ARG A 477 -10.86 23.97 -12.68
CA ARG A 477 -10.39 22.86 -11.83
C ARG A 477 -11.31 21.62 -11.79
N ARG A 478 -12.52 21.67 -12.36
CA ARG A 478 -13.48 20.56 -12.35
C ARG A 478 -12.95 19.41 -13.22
N GLY A 479 -13.14 18.17 -12.77
CA GLY A 479 -12.68 16.99 -13.51
C GLY A 479 -11.17 16.73 -13.45
N GLY A 480 -10.39 17.48 -12.66
CA GLY A 480 -8.92 17.39 -12.66
C GLY A 480 -8.32 16.00 -12.45
N ALA A 481 -8.98 15.12 -11.69
CA ALA A 481 -8.59 13.71 -11.53
C ALA A 481 -8.73 12.93 -12.85
N ILE A 482 -9.86 13.13 -13.54
CA ILE A 482 -10.17 12.52 -14.84
C ILE A 482 -9.22 13.06 -15.90
N HIS A 483 -8.94 14.37 -15.94
CA HIS A 483 -7.95 14.95 -16.85
C HIS A 483 -6.55 14.36 -16.64
N GLY A 484 -6.14 14.15 -15.39
CA GLY A 484 -4.89 13.48 -15.06
C GLY A 484 -4.82 12.07 -15.64
N ALA A 485 -5.85 11.26 -15.41
CA ALA A 485 -5.92 9.91 -15.95
C ALA A 485 -5.99 9.89 -17.49
N LYS A 486 -6.83 10.75 -18.10
CA LYS A 486 -6.98 10.86 -19.55
C LYS A 486 -5.70 11.33 -20.23
N PHE A 487 -4.89 12.15 -19.56
CA PHE A 487 -3.54 12.51 -19.99
C PHE A 487 -2.62 11.29 -20.01
N LEU A 488 -2.57 10.50 -18.92
CA LEU A 488 -1.73 9.31 -18.83
C LEU A 488 -2.10 8.27 -19.89
N GLU A 489 -3.39 8.11 -20.19
CA GLU A 489 -3.90 7.21 -21.23
C GLU A 489 -3.26 7.47 -22.61
N GLN A 490 -2.84 8.71 -22.89
CA GLN A 490 -2.22 9.07 -24.18
C GLN A 490 -0.83 8.42 -24.39
N PHE A 491 -0.23 7.83 -23.35
CA PHE A 491 1.13 7.31 -23.37
C PHE A 491 1.22 5.78 -23.26
N VAL A 492 0.10 5.08 -23.08
CA VAL A 492 0.06 3.61 -22.92
C VAL A 492 -0.21 2.86 -24.22
N GLY A 493 -0.59 3.55 -25.30
CA GLY A 493 -0.90 2.96 -26.60
C GLY A 493 -2.05 1.95 -26.51
N LYS A 494 -1.87 0.74 -27.04
CA LYS A 494 -2.88 -0.34 -27.01
C LYS A 494 -2.83 -1.21 -25.74
N THR A 495 -1.99 -0.84 -24.77
CA THR A 495 -1.75 -1.63 -23.57
C THR A 495 -2.99 -1.63 -22.67
N ARG A 496 -3.36 -2.81 -22.12
CA ARG A 496 -4.35 -2.88 -21.03
C ARG A 496 -3.77 -2.14 -19.83
N TRP A 497 -4.43 -1.09 -19.37
CA TRP A 497 -3.86 -0.16 -18.39
C TRP A 497 -4.87 0.25 -17.34
N ALA A 498 -4.39 0.37 -16.11
CA ALA A 498 -5.11 1.01 -15.02
C ALA A 498 -4.23 2.01 -14.28
N HIS A 499 -4.83 3.12 -13.84
CA HIS A 499 -4.21 4.13 -13.00
C HIS A 499 -4.88 4.16 -11.64
N LEU A 500 -4.06 4.15 -10.59
CA LEU A 500 -4.48 4.36 -9.21
C LEU A 500 -3.96 5.72 -8.74
N ASP A 501 -4.86 6.71 -8.65
CA ASP A 501 -4.56 7.97 -7.97
C ASP A 501 -4.64 7.73 -6.46
N ILE A 502 -3.48 7.55 -5.85
CA ILE A 502 -3.32 7.23 -4.43
C ILE A 502 -3.15 8.49 -3.57
N ALA A 503 -3.28 9.70 -4.12
CA ALA A 503 -3.23 10.95 -3.35
C ALA A 503 -4.20 10.97 -2.14
N PRO A 504 -5.46 10.49 -2.25
CA PRO A 504 -6.37 10.29 -1.11
C PRO A 504 -5.81 9.46 0.05
N ARG A 505 -4.84 8.61 -0.23
CA ARG A 505 -4.32 7.59 0.69
C ARG A 505 -2.84 7.77 0.98
N MET A 506 -2.25 8.90 0.62
CA MET A 506 -0.85 9.21 0.90
C MET A 506 -0.55 9.10 2.40
N THR A 507 -1.40 9.66 3.25
CA THR A 507 -1.24 9.66 4.71
C THR A 507 -2.25 8.77 5.43
N THR A 508 -1.91 8.36 6.65
CA THR A 508 -2.81 7.63 7.55
C THR A 508 -3.86 8.55 8.17
N THR A 509 -5.06 8.03 8.43
CA THR A 509 -6.05 8.71 9.29
C THR A 509 -6.05 8.15 10.71
N GLU A 510 -6.56 8.94 11.68
CA GLU A 510 -6.64 8.50 13.09
C GLU A 510 -7.46 7.22 13.27
N SER A 511 -8.53 7.05 12.47
CA SER A 511 -9.41 5.88 12.51
C SER A 511 -8.70 4.55 12.17
N GLU A 512 -7.50 4.63 11.61
CA GLU A 512 -6.73 3.47 11.18
C GLU A 512 -5.82 2.91 12.26
N PHE A 513 -5.60 3.62 13.39
CA PHE A 513 -4.73 3.16 14.47
C PHE A 513 -3.28 2.89 14.02
N LEU A 514 -2.76 3.73 13.12
CA LEU A 514 -1.39 3.69 12.61
C LEU A 514 -0.64 4.98 13.01
N ALA A 515 0.69 4.92 13.05
CA ALA A 515 1.51 6.13 13.20
C ALA A 515 1.25 7.14 12.07
N LYS A 516 1.22 8.42 12.42
CA LYS A 516 1.08 9.56 11.49
C LYS A 516 2.15 9.53 10.39
N GLY A 517 1.83 10.16 9.26
CA GLY A 517 2.67 10.18 8.05
C GLY A 517 2.17 9.18 7.00
N ALA A 518 3.08 8.69 6.18
CA ALA A 518 2.81 7.78 5.07
C ALA A 518 2.00 6.54 5.48
N SER A 519 0.99 6.20 4.68
CA SER A 519 0.14 5.03 4.92
C SER A 519 0.75 3.71 4.43
N GLY A 520 1.65 3.77 3.44
CA GLY A 520 2.18 2.60 2.73
C GLY A 520 1.21 1.99 1.71
N VAL A 521 0.19 2.75 1.29
CA VAL A 521 -0.78 2.36 0.27
C VAL A 521 -0.10 1.85 -0.99
N GLY A 522 -0.67 0.80 -1.59
CA GLY A 522 -0.22 0.26 -2.88
C GLY A 522 0.61 -1.01 -2.73
N VAL A 523 1.40 -1.18 -1.67
CA VAL A 523 2.21 -2.40 -1.47
C VAL A 523 1.30 -3.64 -1.34
N ARG A 524 0.25 -3.55 -0.52
CA ARG A 524 -0.69 -4.68 -0.33
C ARG A 524 -1.53 -4.90 -1.58
N TYR A 525 -1.95 -3.82 -2.24
CA TYR A 525 -2.64 -3.89 -3.53
C TYR A 525 -1.81 -4.63 -4.58
N ILE A 526 -0.52 -4.30 -4.73
CA ILE A 526 0.40 -4.93 -5.70
C ILE A 526 0.53 -6.43 -5.42
N VAL A 527 0.68 -6.83 -4.15
CA VAL A 527 0.77 -8.25 -3.76
C VAL A 527 -0.50 -9.00 -4.17
N GLU A 528 -1.67 -8.43 -3.90
CA GLU A 528 -2.93 -9.07 -4.22
C GLU A 528 -3.21 -9.07 -5.73
N LEU A 529 -2.93 -7.97 -6.42
CA LEU A 529 -2.99 -7.86 -7.88
C LEU A 529 -2.12 -8.93 -8.54
N ALA A 530 -0.91 -9.17 -8.01
CA ALA A 530 0.01 -10.16 -8.53
C ALA A 530 -0.49 -11.60 -8.35
N LYS A 531 -1.23 -11.89 -7.27
CA LYS A 531 -1.87 -13.21 -7.09
C LYS A 531 -3.01 -13.42 -8.09
N GLU A 532 -3.78 -12.37 -8.36
CA GLU A 532 -4.89 -12.39 -9.34
C GLU A 532 -4.44 -12.22 -10.79
N TYR A 533 -3.21 -11.76 -11.04
CA TYR A 533 -2.70 -11.48 -12.38
C TYR A 533 -2.88 -12.62 -13.40
N PRO A 534 -2.62 -13.90 -13.06
CA PRO A 534 -2.87 -15.01 -13.99
C PRO A 534 -4.33 -15.09 -14.46
N SER A 535 -5.32 -14.77 -13.62
CA SER A 535 -6.73 -14.78 -14.00
C SER A 535 -7.09 -13.57 -14.88
N LEU A 536 -6.53 -12.40 -14.57
CA LEU A 536 -6.76 -11.13 -15.28
C LEU A 536 -6.26 -11.10 -16.73
N VAL A 537 -5.23 -11.86 -17.06
CA VAL A 537 -4.64 -11.88 -18.42
C VAL A 537 -5.27 -12.95 -19.31
N LEU A 538 -5.94 -13.94 -18.72
CA LEU A 538 -6.66 -15.00 -19.45
C LEU A 538 -8.08 -14.59 -19.86
N SER A 539 -8.71 -13.67 -19.10
CA SER A 539 -9.92 -12.93 -19.51
C SER A 539 -9.60 -11.85 -20.51
#